data_AF-A0A7F8KDI6-F1
#
_entry.id   AF-A0A7F8KDI6-F1
#
_cell.length_a   1.000
_cell.length_b   1.000
_cell.length_c   1.000
_cell.angle_alpha   90.00
_cell.angle_beta   90.00
_cell.angle_gamma   90.00
#
_symmetry.space_group_name_H-M   'P 1'
#
loop_
_entity.id
_entity.type
_entity.pdbx_description
1 polymer ?
#
loop_
_entity_poly.entity_id
_entity_poly.type
_entity_poly.pdbx_seq_one_letter_code
_entity_poly.pdbx_strand_id
1 'polypeptide(L)'
;MELINRYGGQGPTWAQVSERCLDPGLGRCLRSVSRHEYSFVSSKPLGRDQYKETYLFVYRKDTVSVVDTYQYLDPEDAFSREPFVVKFSAPGSAAEELVLIPLHAAPHQAVAEIDALYDVYLDVIDKWGTYDMLFLGDFNADCSYVQAQDWPAIRLRSSEVFKWLIPDSADTTVGNSDCAYDRIVVCGARLRSSLKPQSAAVYDFQEEFGLYQVQASAGPSRSKAQPQYTWHSPPRTVSRKGP
;
A
#
# COMPACT_ATOMS: atom_id res chain seq x y z
N MET A 1 8.33 0.19 -4.56
CA MET A 1 7.59 1.29 -5.21
C MET A 1 8.42 2.54 -5.01
N GLU A 2 8.67 3.30 -6.07
CA GLU A 2 9.49 4.51 -6.04
C GLU A 2 8.56 5.66 -6.45
N LEU A 3 8.40 6.68 -5.61
CA LEU A 3 7.73 7.91 -6.03
C LEU A 3 8.60 8.59 -7.09
N ILE A 4 7.95 8.93 -8.20
CA ILE A 4 8.55 9.62 -9.33
C ILE A 4 9.02 10.99 -8.86
N ASN A 5 10.34 11.18 -8.82
CA ASN A 5 10.94 12.45 -8.43
C ASN A 5 11.67 13.07 -9.63
N ARG A 6 11.34 14.32 -9.95
CA ARG A 6 12.33 15.26 -10.48
C ARG A 6 11.93 16.71 -10.20
N TYR A 7 12.80 17.37 -9.42
CA TYR A 7 12.88 18.79 -9.18
C TYR A 7 13.26 19.59 -10.45
N GLY A 8 12.80 20.84 -10.50
CA GLY A 8 13.48 21.95 -11.17
C GLY A 8 13.03 22.29 -12.60
N GLY A 9 12.19 23.32 -12.73
CA GLY A 9 12.02 24.09 -13.98
C GLY A 9 10.60 24.08 -14.53
N GLN A 10 9.89 25.22 -14.40
CA GLN A 10 8.76 25.68 -15.23
C GLN A 10 7.87 24.56 -15.81
N GLY A 11 7.36 23.69 -14.95
CA GLY A 11 6.49 22.57 -15.30
C GLY A 11 5.26 22.54 -14.40
N PRO A 12 4.14 21.95 -14.86
CA PRO A 12 2.87 22.03 -14.15
C PRO A 12 2.94 21.39 -12.75
N THR A 13 2.26 22.00 -11.78
CA THR A 13 2.22 21.55 -10.38
C THR A 13 1.45 20.23 -10.23
N TRP A 14 1.64 19.51 -9.11
CA TRP A 14 0.89 18.26 -8.81
C TRP A 14 -0.64 18.41 -8.93
N ALA A 15 -1.18 19.61 -8.68
CA ALA A 15 -2.59 19.93 -8.87
C ALA A 15 -3.04 19.89 -10.34
N GLN A 16 -2.14 20.19 -11.29
CA GLN A 16 -2.43 20.12 -12.73
C GLN A 16 -2.27 18.69 -13.29
N VAL A 17 -1.59 17.82 -12.55
CA VAL A 17 -1.49 16.38 -12.85
C VAL A 17 -2.80 15.71 -12.39
N SER A 18 -3.31 15.93 -11.19
CA SER A 18 -4.48 15.16 -10.70
C SER A 18 -5.75 15.28 -11.58
N GLU A 19 -6.08 16.46 -12.13
CA GLU A 19 -7.27 16.64 -12.98
C GLU A 19 -7.15 15.98 -14.38
N ARG A 20 -5.94 15.78 -14.90
CA ARG A 20 -5.71 15.24 -16.25
C ARG A 20 -5.34 13.76 -16.28
N CYS A 21 -5.15 13.14 -15.11
CA CYS A 21 -4.56 11.81 -15.00
C CYS A 21 -5.53 10.73 -14.51
N LEU A 22 -6.83 11.01 -14.42
CA LEU A 22 -7.83 9.93 -14.38
C LEU A 22 -7.97 9.30 -15.77
N ASP A 23 -8.32 8.02 -15.82
CA ASP A 23 -8.40 7.20 -17.04
C ASP A 23 -9.20 7.92 -18.15
N PRO A 24 -8.67 8.07 -19.40
CA PRO A 24 -7.45 7.49 -20.00
C PRO A 24 -6.16 8.34 -19.91
N GLY A 25 -6.11 9.32 -19.00
CA GLY A 25 -4.99 10.25 -18.85
C GLY A 25 -3.79 9.72 -18.05
N LEU A 26 -4.00 8.74 -17.15
CA LEU A 26 -2.99 8.28 -16.19
C LEU A 26 -1.66 7.86 -16.85
N GLY A 27 -1.75 7.03 -17.90
CA GLY A 27 -0.58 6.53 -18.60
C GLY A 27 0.21 7.64 -19.31
N ARG A 28 -0.47 8.67 -19.84
CA ARG A 28 0.20 9.83 -20.45
C ARG A 28 0.93 10.65 -19.40
N CYS A 29 0.31 10.88 -18.26
CA CYS A 29 0.90 11.64 -17.18
C CYS A 29 2.15 10.97 -16.62
N LEU A 30 2.08 9.68 -16.29
CA LEU A 30 3.22 8.95 -15.74
C LEU A 30 4.42 8.95 -16.70
N ARG A 31 4.18 8.82 -18.01
CA ARG A 31 5.22 8.94 -19.05
C ARG A 31 5.81 10.34 -19.16
N SER A 32 5.05 11.39 -18.84
CA SER A 32 5.56 12.76 -18.90
C SER A 32 6.53 13.10 -17.76
N VAL A 33 6.44 12.39 -16.63
CA VAL A 33 7.26 12.66 -15.44
C VAL A 33 8.28 11.57 -15.12
N SER A 34 8.23 10.41 -15.80
CA SER A 34 9.12 9.29 -15.54
C SER A 34 9.61 8.61 -16.82
N ARG A 35 10.86 8.15 -16.78
CA ARG A 35 11.47 7.31 -17.83
C ARG A 35 11.02 5.85 -17.77
N HIS A 36 10.36 5.44 -16.69
CA HIS A 36 9.92 4.07 -16.51
C HIS A 36 8.56 3.86 -17.14
N GLU A 37 8.33 2.67 -17.68
CA GLU A 37 7.00 2.27 -18.13
C GLU A 37 6.16 1.80 -16.94
N TYR A 38 4.97 2.37 -16.82
CA TYR A 38 4.00 1.98 -15.81
C TYR A 38 2.84 1.22 -16.45
N SER A 39 2.31 0.28 -15.68
CA SER A 39 1.02 -0.37 -15.92
C SER A 39 0.16 -0.20 -14.66
N PHE A 40 -1.11 -0.54 -14.77
CA PHE A 40 -2.02 -0.49 -13.64
C PHE A 40 -3.02 -1.65 -13.67
N VAL A 41 -3.62 -1.91 -12.50
CA VAL A 41 -4.79 -2.77 -12.35
C VAL A 41 -5.73 -2.14 -11.32
N SER A 42 -7.03 -2.21 -11.55
CA SER A 42 -8.04 -1.60 -10.70
C SER A 42 -9.17 -2.55 -10.34
N SER A 43 -9.79 -2.33 -9.18
CA SER A 43 -11.02 -3.02 -8.80
C SER A 43 -12.22 -2.53 -9.61
N LYS A 44 -13.37 -3.20 -9.43
CA LYS A 44 -14.68 -2.59 -9.71
C LYS A 44 -14.94 -1.43 -8.74
N PRO A 45 -15.92 -0.54 -8.97
CA PRO A 45 -16.40 0.39 -7.96
C PRO A 45 -16.99 -0.35 -6.74
N LEU A 46 -16.58 0.03 -5.53
CA LEU A 46 -16.92 -0.61 -4.24
C LEU A 46 -17.50 0.41 -3.26
N GLY A 47 -18.38 -0.03 -2.38
CA GLY A 47 -19.09 0.82 -1.43
C GLY A 47 -20.45 0.21 -1.10
N ARG A 48 -20.97 0.42 0.10
CA ARG A 48 -22.34 0.02 0.46
C ARG A 48 -23.40 0.89 -0.23
N ASP A 49 -23.16 2.21 -0.25
CA ASP A 49 -24.14 3.20 -0.68
C ASP A 49 -23.88 3.73 -2.11
N GLN A 50 -24.49 4.85 -2.48
CA GLN A 50 -24.29 5.50 -3.79
C GLN A 50 -22.85 5.98 -4.01
N TYR A 51 -22.16 6.34 -2.93
CA TYR A 51 -20.75 6.70 -3.00
C TYR A 51 -19.90 5.44 -3.16
N LYS A 52 -19.16 5.38 -4.28
CA LYS A 52 -18.27 4.27 -4.62
C LYS A 52 -16.84 4.74 -4.79
N GLU A 53 -15.90 3.88 -4.42
CA GLU A 53 -14.47 4.08 -4.60
C GLU A 53 -13.86 2.93 -5.39
N THR A 54 -12.62 3.07 -5.83
CA THR A 54 -11.92 2.04 -6.60
C THR A 54 -10.49 1.93 -6.11
N TYR A 55 -10.04 0.70 -5.87
CA TYR A 55 -8.63 0.43 -5.63
C TYR A 55 -7.87 0.48 -6.95
N LEU A 56 -6.73 1.18 -6.96
CA LEU A 56 -5.85 1.30 -8.12
C LEU A 56 -4.42 0.98 -7.72
N PHE A 57 -3.86 -0.07 -8.31
CA PHE A 57 -2.44 -0.38 -8.21
C PHE A 57 -1.72 0.12 -9.46
N VAL A 58 -0.78 1.03 -9.29
CA VAL A 58 0.11 1.52 -10.36
C VAL A 58 1.51 0.96 -10.11
N TYR A 59 2.09 0.31 -11.12
CA TYR A 59 3.36 -0.40 -10.95
C TYR A 59 4.27 -0.25 -12.16
N ARG A 60 5.58 -0.34 -11.91
CA ARG A 60 6.64 -0.30 -12.90
C ARG A 60 6.78 -1.67 -13.59
N LYS A 61 6.61 -1.70 -14.91
CA LYS A 61 6.65 -2.93 -15.72
C LYS A 61 8.03 -3.60 -15.74
N ASP A 62 9.09 -2.82 -15.49
CA ASP A 62 10.46 -3.31 -15.39
C ASP A 62 10.81 -3.92 -14.01
N THR A 63 9.91 -3.82 -13.03
CA THR A 63 10.15 -4.30 -11.66
C THR A 63 9.25 -5.44 -11.22
N VAL A 64 7.97 -5.39 -11.59
CA VAL A 64 6.96 -6.37 -11.16
C VAL A 64 5.94 -6.58 -12.27
N SER A 65 5.27 -7.73 -12.22
CA SER A 65 4.12 -8.03 -13.09
C SER A 65 2.98 -8.63 -12.28
N VAL A 66 1.74 -8.33 -12.67
CA VAL A 66 0.55 -8.93 -12.06
C VAL A 66 0.45 -10.38 -12.54
N VAL A 67 0.37 -11.32 -11.60
CA VAL A 67 0.19 -12.75 -11.87
C VAL A 67 -1.29 -13.10 -11.88
N ASP A 68 -2.02 -12.67 -10.84
CA ASP A 68 -3.45 -12.94 -10.67
C ASP A 68 -4.07 -11.86 -9.78
N THR A 69 -5.40 -11.72 -9.85
CA THR A 69 -6.18 -10.78 -9.03
C THR A 69 -7.53 -11.37 -8.69
N TYR A 70 -8.06 -11.02 -7.52
CA TYR A 70 -9.47 -11.24 -7.24
C TYR A 70 -10.01 -10.23 -6.25
N GLN A 71 -11.33 -10.07 -6.27
CA GLN A 71 -12.06 -9.34 -5.26
C GLN A 71 -12.42 -10.32 -4.15
N TYR A 72 -12.06 -10.04 -2.90
CA TYR A 72 -12.50 -10.87 -1.77
C TYR A 72 -14.03 -10.95 -1.75
N LEU A 73 -14.57 -12.15 -1.53
CA LEU A 73 -16.02 -12.41 -1.66
C LEU A 73 -16.84 -11.83 -0.52
N ASP A 74 -16.22 -11.63 0.64
CA ASP A 74 -16.84 -11.06 1.83
C ASP A 74 -18.16 -11.75 2.26
N PRO A 75 -18.13 -13.06 2.56
CA PRO A 75 -19.34 -13.83 2.88
C PRO A 75 -20.06 -13.33 4.14
N GLU A 76 -19.33 -12.71 5.06
CA GLU A 76 -19.86 -12.14 6.31
C GLU A 76 -20.29 -10.68 6.16
N ASP A 77 -20.19 -10.11 4.95
CA ASP A 77 -20.49 -8.70 4.65
C ASP A 77 -19.80 -7.76 5.66
N ALA A 78 -18.51 -8.00 5.94
CA ALA A 78 -17.74 -7.24 6.91
C ALA A 78 -17.27 -5.89 6.35
N PHE A 79 -16.96 -5.82 5.05
CA PHE A 79 -16.29 -4.69 4.45
C PHE A 79 -17.25 -3.74 3.74
N SER A 80 -17.07 -2.43 3.96
CA SER A 80 -17.76 -1.43 3.14
C SER A 80 -17.20 -1.36 1.72
N ARG A 81 -15.92 -1.70 1.56
CA ARG A 81 -15.19 -1.84 0.31
C ARG A 81 -14.34 -3.10 0.40
N GLU A 82 -14.80 -4.16 -0.25
CA GLU A 82 -14.16 -5.47 -0.17
C GLU A 82 -12.69 -5.38 -0.64
N PRO A 83 -11.73 -6.07 0.00
CA PRO A 83 -10.33 -6.00 -0.43
C PRO A 83 -10.08 -6.53 -1.84
N PHE A 84 -9.44 -5.72 -2.69
CA PHE A 84 -9.02 -6.11 -4.05
C PHE A 84 -7.60 -6.70 -4.02
N VAL A 85 -7.51 -8.02 -3.93
CA VAL A 85 -6.27 -8.75 -3.71
C VAL A 85 -5.51 -8.92 -5.03
N VAL A 86 -4.23 -8.54 -5.04
CA VAL A 86 -3.37 -8.60 -6.24
C VAL A 86 -2.10 -9.38 -5.92
N LYS A 87 -1.86 -10.47 -6.67
CA LYS A 87 -0.61 -11.22 -6.64
C LYS A 87 0.35 -10.66 -7.68
N PHE A 88 1.53 -10.26 -7.24
CA PHE A 88 2.62 -9.81 -8.09
C PHE A 88 3.74 -10.84 -8.14
N SER A 89 4.32 -11.02 -9.32
CA SER A 89 5.67 -11.54 -9.47
C SER A 89 6.65 -10.38 -9.34
N ALA A 90 7.63 -10.53 -8.46
CA ALA A 90 8.69 -9.57 -8.19
C ALA A 90 10.07 -10.26 -8.29
N PRO A 91 10.53 -10.59 -9.52
CA PRO A 91 11.78 -11.30 -9.72
C PRO A 91 12.96 -10.55 -9.10
N GLY A 92 13.83 -11.27 -8.38
CA GLY A 92 14.98 -10.70 -7.69
C GLY A 92 14.67 -10.03 -6.35
N SER A 93 13.41 -9.99 -5.91
CA SER A 93 13.07 -9.75 -4.50
C SER A 93 13.25 -11.03 -3.68
N ALA A 94 13.39 -10.92 -2.37
CA ALA A 94 13.52 -12.09 -1.50
C ALA A 94 12.27 -12.98 -1.47
N ALA A 95 11.09 -12.41 -1.70
CA ALA A 95 9.83 -13.15 -1.69
C ALA A 95 9.53 -13.79 -3.07
N GLU A 96 10.12 -13.26 -4.16
CA GLU A 96 9.89 -13.58 -5.58
C GLU A 96 8.44 -13.39 -6.07
N GLU A 97 7.46 -13.65 -5.20
CA GLU A 97 6.05 -13.33 -5.35
C GLU A 97 5.57 -12.59 -4.09
N LEU A 98 4.68 -11.62 -4.27
CA LEU A 98 4.14 -10.81 -3.19
C LEU A 98 2.65 -10.57 -3.43
N VAL A 99 1.84 -10.76 -2.39
CA VAL A 99 0.41 -10.44 -2.43
C VAL A 99 0.17 -9.08 -1.74
N LEU A 100 -0.51 -8.17 -2.43
CA LEU A 100 -0.93 -6.89 -1.87
C LEU A 100 -2.44 -6.89 -1.63
N ILE A 101 -2.83 -6.47 -0.43
CA ILE A 101 -4.22 -6.49 0.05
C ILE A 101 -4.57 -5.09 0.54
N PRO A 102 -5.29 -4.30 -0.26
CA PRO A 102 -5.64 -2.94 0.11
C PRO A 102 -6.84 -2.94 1.05
N LEU A 103 -6.87 -2.00 1.99
CA LEU A 103 -8.07 -1.65 2.73
C LEU A 103 -8.15 -0.12 2.85
N HIS A 104 -9.35 0.40 2.61
CA HIS A 104 -9.73 1.74 3.02
C HIS A 104 -10.91 1.55 3.94
N ALA A 105 -10.67 1.53 5.25
CA ALA A 105 -11.68 1.09 6.20
C ALA A 105 -12.77 2.17 6.36
N ALA A 106 -14.03 1.78 6.51
CA ALA A 106 -15.05 2.75 6.92
C ALA A 106 -14.73 3.23 8.36
N PRO A 107 -14.66 4.54 8.65
CA PRO A 107 -14.14 5.04 9.92
C PRO A 107 -14.86 4.47 11.16
N HIS A 108 -16.19 4.37 11.11
CA HIS A 108 -17.00 3.84 12.21
C HIS A 108 -17.09 2.30 12.24
N GLN A 109 -16.42 1.62 11.32
CA GLN A 109 -16.30 0.15 11.28
C GLN A 109 -14.83 -0.30 11.28
N ALA A 110 -13.89 0.61 11.53
CA ALA A 110 -12.44 0.36 11.41
C ALA A 110 -12.00 -0.86 12.22
N VAL A 111 -12.45 -1.00 13.47
CA VAL A 111 -12.12 -2.16 14.31
C VAL A 111 -12.53 -3.48 13.66
N ALA A 112 -13.77 -3.56 13.14
CA ALA A 112 -14.31 -4.76 12.51
C ALA A 112 -13.64 -5.06 11.16
N GLU A 113 -13.48 -4.05 10.30
CA GLU A 113 -12.86 -4.22 8.98
C GLU A 113 -11.37 -4.58 9.09
N ILE A 114 -10.62 -4.01 10.03
CA ILE A 114 -9.22 -4.39 10.25
C ILE A 114 -9.12 -5.81 10.82
N ASP A 115 -10.02 -6.22 11.73
CA ASP A 115 -10.05 -7.59 12.24
C ASP A 115 -10.33 -8.60 11.12
N ALA A 116 -11.30 -8.30 10.24
CA ALA A 116 -11.69 -9.14 9.12
C ALA A 116 -10.57 -9.36 8.09
N LEU A 117 -9.54 -8.50 8.04
CA LEU A 117 -8.34 -8.76 7.21
C LEU A 117 -7.59 -10.03 7.63
N TYR A 118 -7.77 -10.51 8.86
CA TYR A 118 -7.27 -11.82 9.26
C TYR A 118 -7.93 -12.95 8.46
N ASP A 119 -9.22 -12.83 8.14
CA ASP A 119 -9.93 -13.85 7.37
C ASP A 119 -9.54 -13.76 5.88
N VAL A 120 -9.22 -12.57 5.39
CA VAL A 120 -8.60 -12.38 4.06
C VAL A 120 -7.20 -13.01 3.99
N TYR A 121 -6.41 -12.90 5.06
CA TYR A 121 -5.12 -13.59 5.17
C TYR A 121 -5.27 -15.12 5.02
N LEU A 122 -6.26 -15.71 5.69
CA LEU A 122 -6.54 -17.15 5.59
C LEU A 122 -7.01 -17.54 4.18
N ASP A 123 -7.88 -16.74 3.56
CA ASP A 123 -8.38 -16.96 2.20
C ASP A 123 -7.25 -16.93 1.16
N VAL A 124 -6.30 -16.01 1.28
CA VAL A 124 -5.14 -15.96 0.38
C VAL A 124 -4.23 -17.19 0.56
N ILE A 125 -4.06 -17.69 1.79
CA ILE A 125 -3.31 -18.93 2.03
C ILE A 125 -4.00 -20.11 1.35
N ASP A 126 -5.31 -20.26 1.53
CA ASP A 126 -6.07 -21.35 0.93
C ASP A 126 -6.00 -21.28 -0.60
N LYS A 127 -6.16 -20.08 -1.16
CA LYS A 127 -6.22 -19.87 -2.61
C LYS A 127 -4.87 -20.03 -3.31
N TRP A 128 -3.78 -19.50 -2.74
CA TRP A 128 -2.50 -19.38 -3.43
C TRP A 128 -1.31 -20.04 -2.70
N GLY A 129 -1.50 -20.58 -1.50
CA GLY A 129 -0.45 -21.29 -0.76
C GLY A 129 0.75 -20.42 -0.38
N THR A 130 0.57 -19.10 -0.28
CA THR A 130 1.64 -18.15 0.05
C THR A 130 1.39 -17.48 1.40
N TYR A 131 2.46 -17.10 2.08
CA TYR A 131 2.43 -16.38 3.35
C TYR A 131 3.02 -14.97 3.24
N ASP A 132 3.65 -14.64 2.11
CA ASP A 132 4.32 -13.36 1.89
C ASP A 132 3.29 -12.33 1.38
N MET A 133 2.68 -11.63 2.33
CA MET A 133 1.60 -10.67 2.06
C MET A 133 1.86 -9.32 2.70
N LEU A 134 1.35 -8.28 2.06
CA LEU A 134 1.39 -6.91 2.53
C LEU A 134 -0.03 -6.32 2.50
N PHE A 135 -0.52 -5.97 3.68
CA PHE A 135 -1.77 -5.25 3.87
C PHE A 135 -1.47 -3.76 3.98
N LEU A 136 -2.20 -2.92 3.26
CA LEU A 136 -1.91 -1.49 3.19
C LEU A 136 -3.13 -0.62 2.89
N GLY A 137 -3.07 0.63 3.35
CA GLY A 137 -4.04 1.67 3.01
C GLY A 137 -4.49 2.46 4.24
N ASP A 138 -5.51 3.29 4.06
CA ASP A 138 -6.14 4.06 5.14
C ASP A 138 -7.04 3.12 5.95
N PHE A 139 -6.48 2.55 7.01
CA PHE A 139 -7.22 1.65 7.88
C PHE A 139 -8.09 2.42 8.88
N ASN A 140 -8.05 3.76 8.92
CA ASN A 140 -8.61 4.56 10.00
C ASN A 140 -8.19 4.03 11.39
N ALA A 141 -6.94 3.56 11.48
CA ALA A 141 -6.40 2.75 12.57
C ALA A 141 -5.86 3.55 13.77
N ASP A 142 -6.52 4.64 14.17
CA ASP A 142 -6.10 5.44 15.34
C ASP A 142 -7.21 6.39 15.83
N CYS A 143 -6.87 7.20 16.84
CA CYS A 143 -7.68 8.32 17.32
C CYS A 143 -9.07 7.83 17.77
N SER A 144 -10.15 8.49 17.31
CA SER A 144 -11.51 8.12 17.74
C SER A 144 -12.05 6.84 17.09
N TYR A 145 -11.40 6.33 16.04
CA TYR A 145 -11.89 5.20 15.25
C TYR A 145 -11.38 3.85 15.75
N VAL A 146 -10.13 3.80 16.22
CA VAL A 146 -9.55 2.65 16.89
C VAL A 146 -8.78 3.15 18.11
N GLN A 147 -9.28 2.84 19.31
CA GLN A 147 -8.68 3.26 20.57
C GLN A 147 -7.81 2.15 21.17
N ALA A 148 -7.02 2.50 22.18
CA ALA A 148 -6.08 1.58 22.82
C ALA A 148 -6.73 0.26 23.30
N GLN A 149 -7.97 0.33 23.80
CA GLN A 149 -8.73 -0.83 24.27
C GLN A 149 -9.24 -1.77 23.15
N ASP A 150 -9.27 -1.30 21.89
CA ASP A 150 -9.80 -2.09 20.77
C ASP A 150 -8.75 -3.03 20.18
N TRP A 151 -7.46 -2.64 20.25
CA TRP A 151 -6.35 -3.40 19.67
C TRP A 151 -6.26 -4.87 20.06
N PRO A 152 -6.51 -5.28 21.33
CA PRO A 152 -6.49 -6.69 21.70
C PRO A 152 -7.52 -7.55 20.94
N ALA A 153 -8.63 -6.96 20.48
CA ALA A 153 -9.69 -7.67 19.76
C ALA A 153 -9.40 -7.82 18.26
N ILE A 154 -8.45 -7.08 17.71
CA ILE A 154 -8.11 -7.08 16.28
C ILE A 154 -7.05 -8.17 16.02
N ARG A 155 -7.44 -9.29 15.42
CA ARG A 155 -6.55 -10.45 15.15
C ARG A 155 -5.35 -10.11 14.28
N LEU A 156 -5.52 -9.19 13.32
CA LEU A 156 -4.42 -8.67 12.50
C LEU A 156 -3.34 -7.94 13.34
N ARG A 157 -3.70 -7.45 14.53
CA ARG A 157 -2.80 -6.77 15.47
C ARG A 157 -2.27 -7.68 16.56
N SER A 158 -3.14 -8.48 17.18
CA SER A 158 -2.79 -9.31 18.35
C SER A 158 -2.01 -10.57 17.98
N SER A 159 -2.04 -11.01 16.73
CA SER A 159 -1.26 -12.16 16.25
C SER A 159 0.18 -11.80 15.91
N GLU A 160 1.14 -12.61 16.40
CA GLU A 160 2.59 -12.45 16.14
C GLU A 160 3.01 -12.72 14.69
N VAL A 161 2.10 -13.28 13.89
CA VAL A 161 2.27 -13.50 12.45
C VAL A 161 2.55 -12.18 11.74
N PHE A 162 1.84 -11.14 12.15
CA PHE A 162 1.84 -9.83 11.48
C PHE A 162 2.82 -8.88 12.13
N LYS A 163 3.57 -8.16 11.28
CA LYS A 163 4.40 -7.04 11.72
C LYS A 163 3.83 -5.75 11.15
N TRP A 164 3.38 -4.88 12.03
CA TRP A 164 2.97 -3.53 11.71
C TRP A 164 4.22 -2.66 11.55
N LEU A 165 4.37 -2.06 10.37
CA LEU A 165 5.55 -1.29 10.00
C LEU A 165 5.38 0.20 10.28
N ILE A 166 4.16 0.71 10.20
CA ILE A 166 3.81 2.08 10.63
C ILE A 166 3.35 2.02 12.09
N PRO A 167 4.11 2.62 13.04
CA PRO A 167 3.79 2.58 14.45
C PRO A 167 2.57 3.46 14.76
N ASP A 168 1.95 3.25 15.93
CA ASP A 168 0.82 4.09 16.39
C ASP A 168 1.23 5.53 16.68
N SER A 169 2.53 5.80 16.87
CA SER A 169 3.06 7.14 17.10
C SER A 169 3.33 7.94 15.81
N ALA A 170 2.91 7.44 14.65
CA ALA A 170 3.14 8.10 13.38
C ALA A 170 1.94 8.98 13.02
N ASP A 171 2.18 10.22 12.61
CA ASP A 171 1.14 11.02 11.98
C ASP A 171 1.10 10.70 10.49
N THR A 172 -0.05 10.23 10.00
CA THR A 172 -0.29 9.91 8.58
C THR A 172 -1.23 10.92 7.92
N THR A 173 -1.61 11.97 8.63
CA THR A 173 -2.56 12.96 8.16
C THR A 173 -1.88 14.15 7.51
N VAL A 174 -2.65 14.93 6.76
CA VAL A 174 -2.24 16.24 6.26
C VAL A 174 -3.11 17.28 6.96
N GLY A 175 -2.51 18.07 7.85
CA GLY A 175 -3.24 19.06 8.64
C GLY A 175 -2.79 19.10 10.10
N ASN A 176 -3.73 19.43 10.98
CA ASN A 176 -3.45 19.63 12.40
C ASN A 176 -3.82 18.42 13.29
N SER A 177 -4.25 17.32 12.70
CA SER A 177 -4.42 16.06 13.43
C SER A 177 -3.10 15.34 13.58
N ASP A 178 -3.02 14.44 14.56
CA ASP A 178 -1.89 13.53 14.78
C ASP A 178 -2.49 12.14 14.93
N CYS A 179 -2.62 11.42 13.81
CA CYS A 179 -3.28 10.11 13.78
C CYS A 179 -2.59 9.14 12.80
N ALA A 180 -2.35 7.92 13.27
CA ALA A 180 -1.79 6.80 12.50
C ALA A 180 -2.86 6.01 11.73
N TYR A 181 -3.63 6.69 10.88
CA TYR A 181 -4.69 6.06 10.10
C TYR A 181 -4.17 5.12 9.00
N ASP A 182 -3.18 5.56 8.23
CA ASP A 182 -2.59 4.76 7.15
C ASP A 182 -1.59 3.73 7.69
N ARG A 183 -1.72 2.48 7.26
CA ARG A 183 -0.93 1.38 7.79
C ARG A 183 -0.26 0.57 6.69
N ILE A 184 0.86 -0.04 7.07
CA ILE A 184 1.49 -1.12 6.33
C ILE A 184 1.71 -2.26 7.32
N VAL A 185 1.15 -3.42 7.01
CA VAL A 185 1.27 -4.64 7.80
C VAL A 185 1.80 -5.75 6.90
N VAL A 186 2.79 -6.50 7.38
CA VAL A 186 3.41 -7.58 6.61
C VAL A 186 3.34 -8.91 7.35
N CYS A 187 3.27 -10.01 6.59
CA CYS A 187 3.49 -11.37 7.08
C CYS A 187 4.37 -12.16 6.09
N GLY A 188 4.80 -13.35 6.50
CA GLY A 188 5.68 -14.21 5.71
C GLY A 188 7.17 -13.99 6.03
N ALA A 189 7.90 -15.09 6.20
CA ALA A 189 9.28 -15.05 6.67
C ALA A 189 10.24 -14.44 5.64
N ARG A 190 10.02 -14.70 4.34
CA ARG A 190 10.88 -14.17 3.27
C ARG A 190 10.65 -12.68 3.08
N LEU A 191 9.40 -12.24 3.09
CA LEU A 191 9.09 -10.81 3.03
C LEU A 191 9.66 -10.07 4.24
N ARG A 192 9.42 -10.57 5.45
CA ARG A 192 9.91 -9.93 6.69
C ARG A 192 11.43 -9.82 6.75
N SER A 193 12.17 -10.84 6.29
CA SER A 193 13.65 -10.80 6.29
C SER A 193 14.25 -9.85 5.26
N SER A 194 13.47 -9.46 4.24
CA SER A 194 13.88 -8.53 3.18
C SER A 194 13.63 -7.04 3.49
N LEU A 195 12.93 -6.76 4.59
CA LEU A 195 12.66 -5.39 4.97
C LEU A 195 13.92 -4.77 5.56
N LYS A 196 14.30 -3.60 5.03
CA LYS A 196 15.30 -2.77 5.69
C LYS A 196 14.73 -2.33 7.05
N PRO A 197 15.46 -2.49 8.16
CA PRO A 197 15.03 -1.94 9.44
C PRO A 197 14.67 -0.46 9.30
N GLN A 198 13.55 -0.03 9.91
CA GLN A 198 13.07 1.36 9.93
C GLN A 198 12.81 1.98 8.55
N SER A 199 12.61 1.16 7.51
CA SER A 199 12.39 1.66 6.16
C SER A 199 10.96 2.05 5.82
N ALA A 200 10.00 1.63 6.63
CA ALA A 200 8.63 2.10 6.51
C ALA A 200 8.53 3.47 7.17
N ALA A 201 8.27 4.48 6.33
CA ALA A 201 8.13 5.86 6.77
C ALA A 201 6.86 6.46 6.20
N VAL A 202 6.35 7.46 6.90
CA VAL A 202 5.33 8.37 6.36
C VAL A 202 6.05 9.36 5.45
N TYR A 203 5.56 9.50 4.24
CA TYR A 203 6.04 10.48 3.28
C TYR A 203 5.19 11.75 3.39
N ASP A 204 5.70 12.73 4.12
CA ASP A 204 5.14 14.07 4.21
C ASP A 204 5.47 14.85 2.92
N PHE A 205 4.50 14.88 2.01
CA PHE A 205 4.65 15.61 0.76
C PHE A 205 4.49 17.12 0.93
N GLN A 206 3.88 17.59 2.03
CA GLN A 206 3.78 19.01 2.33
C GLN A 206 5.17 19.56 2.66
N GLU A 207 5.91 18.86 3.52
CA GLU A 207 7.31 19.20 3.84
C GLU A 207 8.20 19.07 2.60
N GLU A 208 8.18 17.92 1.92
CA GLU A 208 9.08 17.62 0.80
C GLU A 208 8.94 18.60 -0.37
N PHE A 209 7.70 19.02 -0.67
CA PHE A 209 7.42 19.95 -1.77
C PHE A 209 7.26 21.41 -1.31
N GLY A 210 7.48 21.71 -0.02
CA GLY A 210 7.36 23.06 0.55
C GLY A 210 5.99 23.68 0.34
N LEU A 211 4.92 22.90 0.46
CA LEU A 211 3.56 23.35 0.22
C LEU A 211 3.01 24.13 1.41
N TYR A 212 2.30 25.22 1.15
CA TYR A 212 1.49 25.86 2.19
C TYR A 212 0.31 24.95 2.55
N GLN A 213 -0.18 25.04 3.79
CA GLN A 213 -1.28 24.20 4.29
C GLN A 213 -2.49 24.17 3.34
N VAL A 214 -2.87 25.32 2.78
CA VAL A 214 -4.00 25.43 1.84
C VAL A 214 -3.74 24.64 0.55
N GLN A 215 -2.49 24.55 0.11
CA GLN A 215 -2.11 23.77 -1.08
C GLN A 215 -2.02 22.28 -0.77
N ALA A 216 -1.51 21.91 0.41
CA ALA A 216 -1.44 20.52 0.85
C ALA A 216 -2.84 19.93 1.06
N SER A 217 -3.73 20.68 1.72
CA SER A 217 -5.13 20.29 1.95
C SER A 217 -6.01 20.31 0.69
N ALA A 218 -5.54 20.92 -0.41
CA ALA A 218 -6.17 20.79 -1.73
C ALA A 218 -5.73 19.52 -2.48
N GLY A 219 -4.69 18.83 -1.99
CA GLY A 219 -4.24 17.52 -2.43
C GLY A 219 -4.86 16.38 -1.60
N PRO A 220 -4.24 15.19 -1.58
CA PRO A 220 -4.66 14.10 -0.71
C PRO A 220 -4.64 14.56 0.77
N SER A 221 -5.67 14.22 1.54
CA SER A 221 -5.71 14.54 2.99
C SER A 221 -4.84 13.62 3.85
N ARG A 222 -4.11 12.68 3.23
CA ARG A 222 -3.27 11.66 3.87
C ARG A 222 -1.87 11.65 3.27
N SER A 223 -0.88 11.49 4.13
CA SER A 223 0.53 11.27 3.76
C SER A 223 0.74 9.81 3.37
N LYS A 224 1.63 9.53 2.40
CA LYS A 224 1.80 8.16 1.88
C LYS A 224 2.76 7.36 2.75
N ALA A 225 2.33 6.24 3.31
CA ALA A 225 3.24 5.27 3.92
C ALA A 225 3.99 4.46 2.85
N GLN A 226 5.32 4.34 2.94
CA GLN A 226 6.12 3.54 2.00
C GLN A 226 7.22 2.74 2.70
N PRO A 227 7.35 1.41 2.48
CA PRO A 227 8.48 0.63 2.93
C PRO A 227 9.61 0.61 1.88
N GLN A 228 10.87 0.55 2.32
CA GLN A 228 12.00 0.25 1.43
C GLN A 228 12.48 -1.19 1.59
N TYR A 229 12.69 -1.88 0.47
CA TYR A 229 13.17 -3.26 0.44
C TYR A 229 14.69 -3.33 0.22
N THR A 230 15.37 -4.33 0.81
CA THR A 230 16.69 -4.74 0.35
C THR A 230 16.55 -5.65 -0.86
N TRP A 231 17.08 -5.21 -2.00
CA TRP A 231 17.32 -6.09 -3.14
C TRP A 231 18.71 -6.68 -2.94
N HIS A 232 18.81 -7.97 -2.62
CA HIS A 232 20.10 -8.67 -2.62
C HIS A 232 20.08 -9.61 -3.82
N SER A 233 20.84 -9.25 -4.87
CA SER A 233 21.24 -10.23 -5.87
C SER A 233 22.07 -11.28 -5.15
N PRO A 234 21.78 -12.59 -5.28
CA PRO A 234 22.71 -13.61 -4.80
C PRO A 234 24.07 -13.38 -5.48
N PRO A 235 25.20 -13.53 -4.75
CA PRO A 235 26.52 -13.41 -5.35
C PRO A 235 26.61 -14.43 -6.50
N ARG A 236 27.00 -13.94 -7.68
CA ARG A 236 27.31 -14.83 -8.81
C ARG A 236 28.36 -15.82 -8.33
N THR A 237 27.98 -17.09 -8.20
CA THR A 237 28.94 -18.17 -8.05
C THR A 237 29.74 -18.23 -9.34
N VAL A 238 30.92 -17.61 -9.33
CA VAL A 238 31.92 -17.83 -10.37
C VAL A 238 32.37 -19.27 -10.20
N SER A 239 31.76 -20.18 -10.96
CA SER A 239 32.25 -21.54 -11.11
C SER A 239 33.62 -21.45 -11.77
N ARG A 240 34.69 -21.45 -10.95
CA ARG A 240 36.04 -21.72 -11.44
C ARG A 240 36.02 -23.13 -12.03
N LYS A 241 35.97 -23.23 -13.36
CA LYS A 241 36.46 -24.43 -14.04
C LYS A 241 37.95 -24.51 -13.70
N GLY A 242 38.32 -25.53 -12.93
CA GLY A 242 39.72 -25.89 -12.75
C GLY A 242 40.34 -26.39 -14.07
N PRO A 243 41.67 -26.33 -14.19
CA PRO A 243 42.40 -27.03 -15.25
C PRO A 243 42.24 -28.55 -15.14
#